data_AF-A0A3M2INZ7-F1
#
_entry.id   AF-A0A3M2INZ7-F1
#
_cell.length_a   1.000
_cell.length_b   1.000
_cell.length_c   1.000
_cell.angle_alpha   90.00
_cell.angle_beta   90.00
_cell.angle_gamma   90.00
#
_symmetry.space_group_name_H-M   'P 1'
#
loop_
_entity.id
_entity.type
_entity.pdbx_description
1 polymer ?
#
loop_
_entity_poly.entity_id
_entity_poly.type
_entity_poly.pdbx_seq_one_letter_code
_entity_poly.pdbx_strand_id
1 'polypeptide(L)' 'MATIGRANDKREAALLSVFGPAQVGDPLAPDREVPEADRERETTLRTEFVRVTGPDGRPYLVERPAQD' A
#
# COMPACT_ATOMS: atom_id res chain seq x y z
N MET A 1 -13.43 -3.01 -4.98
CA MET A 1 -11.97 -2.74 -5.01
C MET A 1 -11.28 -4.09 -4.88
N ALA A 2 -10.73 -4.62 -5.97
CA ALA A 2 -10.09 -5.94 -5.94
C ALA A 2 -8.70 -5.78 -5.31
N THR A 3 -8.49 -6.39 -4.14
CA THR A 3 -7.17 -6.47 -3.51
C THR A 3 -6.36 -7.50 -4.30
N ILE A 4 -5.65 -7.03 -5.32
CA ILE A 4 -4.76 -7.89 -6.10
C ILE A 4 -3.53 -8.19 -5.21
N GLY A 5 -3.31 -9.47 -4.90
CA GLY A 5 -1.98 -9.97 -4.54
C GLY A 5 -1.58 -10.00 -3.07
N ARG A 6 -2.52 -10.01 -2.11
CA ARG A 6 -2.16 -10.36 -0.71
C ARG A 6 -2.67 -11.76 -0.38
N ALA A 7 -1.80 -12.76 -0.54
CA ALA A 7 -2.08 -14.10 -0.02
C ALA A 7 -2.00 -14.05 1.51
N ASN A 8 -3.10 -14.35 2.18
CA ASN A 8 -3.14 -14.40 3.65
C ASN A 8 -2.58 -15.74 4.19
N ASP A 9 -2.32 -16.71 3.30
CA ASP A 9 -1.79 -18.04 3.59
C ASP A 9 -0.76 -18.48 2.50
N LYS A 10 0.25 -19.26 2.89
CA LYS A 10 1.33 -19.77 2.02
C LYS A 10 0.81 -20.65 0.87
N ARG A 11 -0.32 -21.34 1.05
CA ARG A 11 -0.93 -22.17 0.01
C ARG A 11 -1.52 -21.33 -1.12
N GLU A 12 -2.15 -20.22 -0.76
CA GLU A 12 -2.70 -19.27 -1.73
C GLU A 12 -1.57 -18.60 -2.52
N ALA A 13 -0.46 -18.22 -1.85
CA ALA A 13 0.72 -17.67 -2.51
C ALA A 13 1.32 -18.65 -3.55
N ALA A 14 1.36 -19.95 -3.22
CA ALA A 14 1.84 -20.99 -4.14
C ALA A 14 0.90 -21.22 -5.34
N LEU A 15 -0.41 -21.03 -5.17
CA LEU A 15 -1.34 -21.11 -6.29
C LEU A 15 -1.25 -19.86 -7.18
N LEU A 16 -1.09 -18.68 -6.56
CA LEU A 16 -0.93 -17.41 -7.28
C LEU A 16 0.42 -17.33 -8.03
N SER A 17 1.46 -18.03 -7.58
CA SER A 17 2.73 -18.08 -8.32
C SER A 17 2.63 -18.88 -9.63
N VAL A 18 1.70 -19.83 -9.73
CA VAL A 18 1.51 -20.68 -10.91
C VAL A 18 0.36 -20.21 -11.80
N PHE A 19 -0.76 -19.81 -11.19
CA PHE A 19 -2.02 -19.49 -11.88
C PHE A 19 -2.43 -18.02 -11.73
N GLY A 20 -1.64 -17.20 -11.04
CA GLY A 20 -1.92 -15.78 -10.86
C GLY A 20 -1.43 -14.92 -12.04
N PRO A 21 -1.79 -13.64 -12.04
CA PRO A 21 -1.25 -12.67 -13.00
C PRO A 21 0.27 -12.59 -12.89
N ALA A 22 0.95 -12.22 -13.97
CA ALA A 22 2.40 -11.95 -13.94
C ALA A 22 2.75 -10.96 -12.81
N GLN A 23 3.68 -11.37 -11.94
CA GLN A 23 4.16 -10.56 -10.82
C GLN A 23 5.59 -10.08 -11.10
N VAL A 24 5.95 -8.89 -10.62
CA VAL A 24 7.31 -8.31 -10.77
C VAL A 24 8.28 -8.84 -9.70
N GLY A 25 7.87 -9.82 -8.88
CA GLY A 25 8.69 -10.40 -7.82
C GLY A 25 8.26 -11.82 -7.45
N ASP A 26 9.07 -12.48 -6.63
CA ASP A 26 8.76 -13.81 -6.08
C ASP A 26 7.73 -13.68 -4.95
N PRO A 27 6.50 -14.20 -5.11
CA PRO A 27 5.46 -14.13 -4.08
C PRO A 27 5.74 -15.04 -2.88
N LEU A 28 6.73 -15.94 -2.97
CA LEU A 28 7.15 -16.83 -1.89
C LEU A 28 8.39 -16.31 -1.14
N ALA A 29 9.04 -15.26 -1.66
CA ALA A 29 10.15 -14.63 -0.98
C ALA A 29 9.68 -14.02 0.35
N PRO A 30 10.53 -14.00 1.39
CA PRO A 30 10.23 -13.26 2.60
C PRO A 30 9.94 -11.79 2.28
N ASP A 31 8.97 -11.20 2.99
CA ASP A 31 8.72 -9.77 2.91
C ASP A 31 10.02 -9.00 3.15
N ARG A 32 10.30 -8.02 2.30
CA ARG A 32 11.44 -7.13 2.50
C ARG A 32 11.25 -6.40 3.83
N GLU A 33 12.32 -6.33 4.62
CA GLU A 33 12.33 -5.48 5.81
C GLU A 33 12.10 -4.03 5.41
N VAL A 34 11.10 -3.39 6.05
CA VAL A 34 10.79 -1.99 5.82
C VAL A 34 11.77 -1.15 6.66
N PRO A 35 12.55 -0.25 6.05
CA PRO A 35 13.40 0.69 6.80
C PRO A 35 12.58 1.55 7.78
N GLU A 36 13.18 1.94 8.91
CA GLU A 36 12.52 2.81 9.91
C GLU A 36 12.04 4.13 9.30
N ALA A 37 12.88 4.79 8.49
CA ALA A 37 12.53 6.01 7.77
C ALA A 37 11.29 5.84 6.85
N ASP A 38 11.08 4.66 6.29
CA ASP A 38 9.89 4.37 5.48
C ASP A 38 8.64 4.23 6.35
N ARG A 39 8.76 3.62 7.54
CA ARG A 39 7.66 3.52 8.52
C ARG A 39 7.27 4.90 9.08
N GLU A 40 8.26 5.74 9.39
CA GLU A 40 8.04 7.11 9.83
C GLU A 40 7.30 7.92 8.75
N ARG A 41 7.79 7.87 7.51
CA ARG A 41 7.13 8.53 6.37
C ARG A 41 5.70 8.05 6.20
N GLU A 42 5.44 6.74 6.28
CA GLU A 42 4.09 6.20 6.20
C GLU A 42 3.19 6.71 7.34
N THR A 43 3.74 6.81 8.55
CA THR A 43 3.02 7.36 9.71
C THR A 43 2.62 8.81 9.45
N THR A 44 3.58 9.67 9.09
CA THR A 44 3.34 11.07 8.73
C THR A 44 2.27 11.21 7.65
N LEU A 45 2.37 10.44 6.55
CA LEU A 45 1.37 10.48 5.47
C LEU A 45 -0.06 10.12 5.92
N ARG A 46 -0.19 9.27 6.94
CA ARG A 46 -1.49 8.82 7.47
C ARG A 46 -2.05 9.77 8.54
N THR A 47 -1.20 10.43 9.31
CA THR A 47 -1.60 11.26 10.46
C THR A 47 -1.75 12.73 10.08
N GLU A 48 -0.77 13.26 9.35
CA GLU A 48 -0.64 14.69 9.08
C GLU A 48 -1.35 15.15 7.80
N PHE A 49 -1.81 14.22 6.97
CA PHE A 49 -2.45 14.55 5.70
C PHE A 49 -3.85 13.96 5.58
N VAL A 50 -4.67 14.61 4.73
CA VAL A 50 -6.01 14.16 4.35
C VAL A 50 -6.12 14.12 2.82
N ARG A 51 -6.84 13.12 2.29
CA ARG A 51 -7.13 13.06 0.86
C ARG A 51 -8.36 13.91 0.55
N VAL A 52 -8.25 14.78 -0.44
CA VAL A 52 -9.33 15.63 -0.96
C VAL A 52 -9.46 15.48 -2.47
N THR A 53 -10.66 15.68 -3.01
CA THR A 53 -10.86 15.73 -4.46
C THR A 53 -10.79 17.18 -4.91
N GLY A 54 -9.90 17.46 -5.85
CA GLY A 54 -9.73 18.80 -6.42
C GLY A 54 -10.88 19.18 -7.37
N PRO A 55 -10.94 20.46 -7.80
CA PRO A 55 -11.94 20.93 -8.78
C PRO A 55 -11.85 20.23 -10.15
N ASP A 56 -10.69 19.66 -10.46
CA ASP A 56 -10.43 18.86 -11.67
C ASP A 56 -10.83 17.39 -11.53
N GLY A 57 -11.43 17.00 -10.39
CA GLY A 57 -11.84 15.64 -10.08
C GLY A 57 -10.69 14.70 -9.69
N ARG A 58 -9.45 15.21 -9.56
CA ARG A 58 -8.29 14.38 -9.17
C ARG A 58 -8.13 14.32 -7.65
N PRO A 59 -7.63 13.20 -7.10
CA PRO A 59 -7.33 13.11 -5.68
C PRO A 59 -6.00 13.81 -5.38
N TYR A 60 -5.99 14.59 -4.31
CA TYR A 60 -4.80 15.24 -3.76
C TYR A 60 -4.65 14.85 -2.30
N LEU A 61 -3.41 14.82 -1.83
CA LEU A 61 -3.08 14.68 -0.42
C LEU A 61 -2.67 16.06 0.09
N VAL A 62 -3.42 16.61 1.03
CA VAL A 62 -3.21 17.95 1.58
C VAL A 62 -2.97 17.85 3.09
N GLU A 63 -2.22 18.80 3.65
CA GLU A 63 -1.99 18.84 5.10
C GLU A 63 -3.33 18.94 5.85
N ARG A 64 -3.43 18.19 6.94
CA ARG A 64 -4.59 18.23 7.82
C ARG A 64 -4.64 19.60 8.47
N PRO A 65 -5.81 20.28 8.47
CA PRO A 65 -5.95 21.55 9.18
C PRO A 65 -5.64 21.35 10.67
N ALA A 66 -4.84 22.23 11.25
CA ALA A 66 -4.68 22.30 12.70
C ALA A 66 -6.07 22.45 13.34
N GLN A 67 -6.38 21.60 14.31
CA GLN A 67 -7.56 21.79 15.14
C GLN A 67 -7.13 22.77 16.24
N ASP A 68 -7.71 23.97 16.27
CA ASP A 68 -7.57 24.93 17.38
C ASP A 68 -8.38 24.46 18.62
#